data_AF-A0A183NAK0-F1
#
_entry.id   AF-A0A183NAK0-F1
#
_cell.length_a   1.000
_cell.length_b   1.000
_cell.length_c   1.000
_cell.angle_alpha   90.00
_cell.angle_beta   90.00
_cell.angle_gamma   90.00
#
_symmetry.space_group_name_H-M   'P 1'
#
loop_
_entity.id
_entity.type
_entity.pdbx_description
1 polymer ?
#
loop_
_entity_poly.entity_id
_entity_poly.type
_entity_poly.pdbx_seq_one_letter_code
_entity_poly.pdbx_strand_id
1 'polypeptide(L)'
;MAEGWQDRLVEFTNFETVFEKNLSESATRTKFAAHSEQGKDVVNRVRTIMENIYETTVEEKDAAVRCRRLSQAHLEEVRARLMKTTQAVDEMLHASLARVEAQVASALNAEIRRLSELVDSYSRPFHPDPALIHVYKRELNTHVERELGRKLTEACSSDILNEVARCEQLMMNKHAAIVSEEACKNRILQLVDPTAFTPEFHLDCRSRCFLFYFQYHWTQSDGIPSSLVNSSILPRSSLTVDLFPSLMSRSAVSTVIVFGIMFKAVGWRVLAVACGIYGGLYLYERLSWTNKAKEAAFKRQYVDFASHKLRLIVDLTSTNARHQAKRELHLAHKKLSTEVENFSDTLVEEVKQLDSDINRLDFITTEARKLKNRANNLGNILNKFHETFILNPWDESN
;
A
#
# COMPACT_ATOMS: atom_id res chain seq x y z
N MET A 1 -55.27 -107.96 37.52
CA MET A 1 -54.02 -107.47 36.90
C MET A 1 -53.03 -108.62 36.90
N ALA A 2 -52.22 -108.79 35.85
CA ALA A 2 -51.20 -109.83 35.82
C ALA A 2 -50.14 -109.59 36.91
N GLU A 3 -49.60 -110.64 37.50
CA GLU A 3 -48.53 -110.57 38.51
C GLU A 3 -47.28 -109.87 37.93
N GLY A 4 -46.57 -109.08 38.75
CA GLY A 4 -45.36 -108.33 38.35
C GLY A 4 -45.61 -107.11 37.44
N TRP A 5 -46.81 -106.54 37.42
CA TRP A 5 -47.11 -105.38 36.58
C TRP A 5 -46.46 -104.08 37.06
N GLN A 6 -46.24 -103.92 38.38
CA GLN A 6 -45.54 -102.75 38.92
C GLN A 6 -44.07 -102.72 38.49
N ASP A 7 -43.38 -103.86 38.51
CA ASP A 7 -41.97 -103.94 38.10
C ASP A 7 -41.81 -103.60 36.60
N ARG A 8 -42.71 -104.11 35.75
CA ARG A 8 -42.74 -103.76 34.31
C ARG A 8 -43.04 -102.28 34.07
N LEU A 9 -43.89 -101.66 34.89
CA LEU A 9 -44.18 -100.23 34.78
C LEU A 9 -42.94 -99.39 35.14
N VAL A 10 -42.25 -99.74 36.24
CA VAL A 10 -41.00 -99.09 36.66
C VAL A 10 -39.91 -99.24 35.60
N GLU A 11 -39.76 -100.44 35.04
CA GLU A 11 -38.81 -100.72 33.96
C GLU A 11 -39.12 -99.90 32.70
N PHE A 12 -40.39 -99.80 32.32
CA PHE A 12 -40.82 -98.99 31.19
C PHE A 12 -40.59 -97.48 31.42
N THR A 13 -40.90 -96.96 32.61
CA THR A 13 -40.62 -95.55 32.97
C THR A 13 -39.11 -95.27 32.96
N ASN A 14 -38.29 -96.21 33.43
CA ASN A 14 -36.84 -96.09 33.37
C ASN A 14 -36.33 -96.11 31.92
N PHE A 15 -36.88 -96.99 31.08
CA PHE A 15 -36.62 -96.99 29.64
C PHE A 15 -37.00 -95.66 29.00
N GLU A 16 -38.19 -95.11 29.26
CA GLU A 16 -38.62 -93.81 28.71
C GLU A 16 -37.65 -92.70 29.11
N THR A 17 -37.23 -92.65 30.37
CA THR A 17 -36.29 -91.64 30.88
C THR A 17 -34.93 -91.74 30.17
N VAL A 18 -34.38 -92.95 30.04
CA VAL A 18 -33.10 -93.20 29.36
C VAL A 18 -33.21 -92.96 27.85
N PHE A 19 -34.33 -93.36 27.24
CA PHE A 19 -34.59 -93.17 25.81
C PHE A 19 -34.74 -91.69 25.47
N GLU A 20 -35.51 -90.92 26.24
CA GLU A 20 -35.68 -89.49 26.08
C GLU A 20 -34.34 -88.76 26.23
N LYS A 21 -33.53 -89.12 27.24
CA LYS A 21 -32.19 -88.56 27.46
C LYS A 21 -31.27 -88.79 26.25
N ASN A 22 -31.12 -90.04 25.83
CA ASN A 22 -30.24 -90.40 24.72
C ASN A 22 -30.72 -89.85 23.37
N LEU A 23 -32.04 -89.84 23.14
CA LEU A 23 -32.61 -89.30 21.92
C LEU A 23 -32.39 -87.78 21.86
N SER A 24 -32.62 -87.08 22.97
CA SER A 24 -32.44 -85.63 23.06
C SER A 24 -30.96 -85.22 22.90
N GLU A 25 -30.04 -85.94 23.55
CA GLU A 25 -28.60 -85.71 23.42
C GLU A 25 -28.11 -85.97 21.99
N SER A 26 -28.42 -87.14 21.44
CA SER A 26 -28.02 -87.52 20.08
C SER A 26 -28.63 -86.56 19.04
N ALA A 27 -29.90 -86.18 19.19
CA ALA A 27 -30.56 -85.23 18.30
C ALA A 27 -29.95 -83.82 18.39
N THR A 28 -29.64 -83.34 19.60
CA THR A 28 -29.04 -82.01 19.80
C THR A 28 -27.64 -81.97 19.22
N ARG A 29 -26.82 -83.01 19.48
CA ARG A 29 -25.47 -83.12 18.95
C ARG A 29 -25.45 -83.22 17.44
N THR A 30 -26.23 -84.14 16.85
CA THR A 30 -26.24 -84.35 15.39
C THR A 30 -26.82 -83.16 14.62
N LYS A 31 -27.81 -82.44 15.16
CA LYS A 31 -28.39 -81.27 14.48
C LYS A 31 -27.60 -79.98 14.68
N PHE A 32 -27.02 -79.75 15.86
CA PHE A 32 -26.48 -78.43 16.21
C PHE A 32 -24.96 -78.38 16.35
N ALA A 33 -24.23 -79.49 16.48
CA ALA A 33 -22.79 -79.45 16.70
C ALA A 33 -22.04 -78.74 15.55
N ALA A 34 -22.29 -79.17 14.30
CA ALA A 34 -21.64 -78.59 13.12
C ALA A 34 -21.99 -77.10 12.93
N HIS A 35 -23.26 -76.72 13.16
CA HIS A 35 -23.69 -75.32 13.08
C HIS A 35 -23.09 -74.45 14.20
N SER A 36 -22.95 -75.00 15.41
CA SER A 36 -22.30 -74.32 16.53
C SER A 36 -20.83 -74.07 16.23
N GLU A 37 -20.11 -75.06 15.71
CA GLU A 37 -18.70 -74.95 15.31
C GLU A 37 -18.52 -73.94 14.16
N GLN A 38 -19.32 -74.06 13.09
CA GLN A 38 -19.30 -73.11 11.98
C GLN A 38 -19.63 -71.68 12.44
N GLY A 39 -20.59 -71.52 13.35
CA GLY A 39 -20.93 -70.24 13.95
C GLY A 39 -19.75 -69.62 14.69
N LYS A 40 -19.01 -70.41 15.47
CA LYS A 40 -17.79 -69.96 16.16
C LYS A 40 -16.74 -69.48 15.16
N ASP A 41 -16.51 -70.23 14.08
CA ASP A 41 -15.56 -69.85 13.04
C ASP A 41 -15.93 -68.53 12.36
N VAL A 42 -17.20 -68.36 11.99
CA VAL A 42 -17.69 -67.11 11.37
C VAL A 42 -17.51 -65.93 12.34
N VAL A 43 -17.89 -66.10 13.60
CA VAL A 43 -17.75 -65.06 14.62
C VAL A 43 -16.29 -64.70 14.87
N ASN A 44 -15.39 -65.69 14.94
CA ASN A 44 -13.96 -65.47 15.10
C ASN A 44 -13.35 -64.73 13.89
N ARG A 45 -13.79 -65.05 12.66
CA ARG A 45 -13.39 -64.30 11.46
C ARG A 45 -13.86 -62.85 11.52
N VAL A 46 -15.13 -62.60 11.85
CA VAL A 46 -15.66 -61.23 11.99
C VAL A 46 -14.91 -60.46 13.09
N ARG A 47 -14.66 -61.08 14.25
CA ARG A 47 -13.90 -60.49 15.35
C ARG A 47 -12.51 -60.07 14.88
N THR A 48 -11.79 -60.95 14.19
CA THR A 48 -10.43 -60.70 13.68
C THR A 48 -10.41 -59.58 12.63
N ILE A 49 -11.36 -59.58 11.69
CA ILE A 49 -11.48 -58.51 10.70
C ILE A 49 -11.74 -57.16 11.39
N MET A 50 -12.66 -57.12 12.36
CA MET A 50 -12.97 -55.88 13.08
C MET A 50 -11.85 -55.42 14.00
N GLU A 51 -11.05 -56.34 14.54
CA GLU A 51 -9.83 -56.04 15.30
C GLU A 51 -8.79 -55.37 14.41
N ASN A 52 -8.48 -55.95 13.26
CA ASN A 52 -7.54 -55.38 12.30
C ASN A 52 -8.00 -54.00 11.80
N ILE A 53 -9.30 -53.85 11.49
CA ILE A 53 -9.87 -52.55 11.09
C ILE A 53 -9.73 -51.54 12.23
N TYR A 54 -10.07 -51.93 13.47
CA TYR A 54 -9.95 -51.06 14.63
C TYR A 54 -8.51 -50.59 14.86
N GLU A 55 -7.53 -51.51 14.85
CA GLU A 55 -6.12 -51.17 15.05
C GLU A 55 -5.61 -50.23 13.94
N THR A 56 -5.85 -50.59 12.67
CA THR A 56 -5.43 -49.77 11.53
C THR A 56 -6.06 -48.37 11.58
N THR A 57 -7.36 -48.27 11.89
CA THR A 57 -8.05 -46.98 11.91
C THR A 57 -7.64 -46.10 13.08
N VAL A 58 -7.27 -46.68 14.23
CA VAL A 58 -6.68 -45.94 15.35
C VAL A 58 -5.32 -45.37 14.96
N GLU A 59 -4.45 -46.18 14.35
CA GLU A 59 -3.11 -45.74 13.92
C GLU A 59 -3.17 -44.64 12.86
N GLU A 60 -3.99 -44.82 11.83
CA GLU A 60 -4.23 -43.81 10.77
C GLU A 60 -4.84 -42.53 11.34
N LYS A 61 -5.77 -42.65 12.29
CA LYS A 61 -6.36 -41.47 12.96
C LYS A 61 -5.32 -40.69 13.75
N ASP A 62 -4.48 -41.38 14.51
CA ASP A 62 -3.42 -40.75 15.27
C ASP A 62 -2.38 -40.08 14.35
N ALA A 63 -2.08 -40.68 13.19
CA ALA A 63 -1.26 -40.07 12.16
C ALA A 63 -1.91 -38.81 11.57
N ALA A 64 -3.19 -38.88 11.19
CA ALA A 64 -3.93 -37.73 10.67
C ALA A 64 -4.01 -36.57 11.67
N VAL A 65 -4.24 -36.85 12.96
CA VAL A 65 -4.21 -35.85 14.03
C VAL A 65 -2.84 -35.18 14.15
N ARG A 66 -1.74 -35.93 14.02
CA ARG A 66 -0.39 -35.35 14.01
C ARG A 66 -0.18 -34.45 12.79
N CYS A 67 -0.53 -34.91 11.59
CA CYS A 67 -0.42 -34.12 10.36
C CYS A 67 -1.24 -32.83 10.44
N ARG A 68 -2.47 -32.90 10.95
CA ARG A 68 -3.34 -31.74 11.17
C ARG A 68 -2.70 -30.70 12.09
N ARG A 69 -2.08 -31.14 13.19
CA ARG A 69 -1.37 -30.24 14.12
C ARG A 69 -0.18 -29.57 13.46
N LEU A 70 0.59 -30.29 12.65
CA LEU A 70 1.73 -29.76 11.91
C LEU A 70 1.30 -28.73 10.85
N SER A 71 0.30 -29.07 10.03
CA SER A 71 -0.24 -28.15 9.00
C SER A 71 -0.87 -26.90 9.65
N GLN A 72 -1.60 -27.06 10.76
CA GLN A 72 -2.13 -25.92 11.52
C GLN A 72 -1.03 -25.02 12.10
N ALA A 73 0.03 -25.59 12.68
CA ALA A 73 1.15 -24.81 13.17
C ALA A 73 1.86 -24.04 12.05
N HIS A 74 2.04 -24.68 10.89
CA HIS A 74 2.60 -24.04 9.69
C HIS A 74 1.71 -22.88 9.19
N LEU A 75 0.40 -23.07 9.17
CA LEU A 75 -0.56 -22.01 8.82
C LEU A 75 -0.47 -20.80 9.78
N GLU A 76 -0.41 -21.05 11.08
CA GLU A 76 -0.25 -20.01 12.09
C GLU A 76 1.08 -19.25 11.94
N GLU A 77 2.17 -19.96 11.65
CA GLU A 77 3.48 -19.36 11.36
C GLU A 77 3.41 -18.47 10.11
N VAL A 78 2.86 -18.98 9.00
CA VAL A 78 2.74 -18.24 7.74
C VAL A 78 1.91 -16.97 7.93
N ARG A 79 0.77 -17.06 8.63
CA ARG A 79 -0.08 -15.90 8.94
C ARG A 79 0.63 -14.87 9.81
N ALA A 80 1.34 -15.31 10.85
CA ALA A 80 2.11 -14.40 11.70
C ALA A 80 3.23 -13.70 10.92
N ARG A 81 3.92 -14.43 10.04
CA ARG A 81 4.97 -13.89 9.17
C ARG A 81 4.43 -12.94 8.11
N LEU A 82 3.25 -13.21 7.54
CA LEU A 82 2.56 -12.30 6.63
C LEU A 82 2.22 -10.99 7.34
N MET A 83 1.60 -11.06 8.52
CA MET A 83 1.21 -9.87 9.29
C MET A 83 2.42 -8.97 9.62
N LYS A 84 3.53 -9.58 10.06
CA LYS A 84 4.79 -8.87 10.33
C LYS A 84 5.41 -8.28 9.05
N THR A 85 5.31 -9.00 7.94
CA THR A 85 5.86 -8.55 6.65
C THR A 85 5.06 -7.39 6.08
N THR A 86 3.73 -7.43 6.14
CA THR A 86 2.85 -6.33 5.73
C THR A 86 3.19 -5.05 6.48
N GLN A 87 3.35 -5.11 7.81
CA GLN A 87 3.76 -3.94 8.59
C GLN A 87 5.13 -3.40 8.17
N ALA A 88 6.12 -4.29 8.00
CA ALA A 88 7.46 -3.88 7.56
C ALA A 88 7.46 -3.28 6.14
N VAL A 89 6.60 -3.79 5.25
CA VAL A 89 6.42 -3.25 3.90
C VAL A 89 5.77 -1.87 3.95
N ASP A 90 4.74 -1.66 4.77
CA ASP A 90 4.13 -0.34 4.95
C ASP A 90 5.13 0.73 5.44
N GLU A 91 5.98 0.38 6.41
CA GLU A 91 7.05 1.27 6.88
C GLU A 91 8.05 1.60 5.75
N MET A 92 8.45 0.60 4.96
CA MET A 92 9.33 0.78 3.81
C MET A 92 8.69 1.63 2.72
N LEU A 93 7.40 1.44 2.44
CA LEU A 93 6.62 2.24 1.51
C LEU A 93 6.63 3.70 1.93
N HIS A 94 6.30 4.01 3.19
CA HIS A 94 6.34 5.38 3.70
C HIS A 94 7.71 6.03 3.55
N ALA A 95 8.79 5.30 3.85
CA ALA A 95 10.16 5.79 3.68
C ALA A 95 10.53 6.03 2.20
N SER A 96 10.11 5.13 1.30
CA SER A 96 10.33 5.27 -0.16
C SER A 96 9.60 6.48 -0.73
N LEU A 97 8.32 6.65 -0.34
CA LEU A 97 7.49 7.76 -0.77
C LEU A 97 8.05 9.12 -0.31
N ALA A 98 8.56 9.20 0.92
CA ALA A 98 9.23 10.41 1.42
C ALA A 98 10.52 10.72 0.63
N ARG A 99 11.29 9.70 0.23
CA ARG A 99 12.49 9.87 -0.62
C ARG A 99 12.14 10.40 -2.01
N VAL A 100 11.10 9.84 -2.64
CA VAL A 100 10.60 10.32 -3.95
C VAL A 100 10.18 11.79 -3.87
N GLU A 101 9.43 12.16 -2.83
CA GLU A 101 8.99 13.54 -2.61
C GLU A 101 10.19 14.50 -2.44
N ALA A 102 11.15 14.13 -1.58
CA ALA A 102 12.35 14.92 -1.34
C ALA A 102 13.22 15.06 -2.59
N GLN A 103 13.31 14.01 -3.42
CA GLN A 103 14.09 14.00 -4.65
C GLN A 103 13.52 14.94 -5.71
N VAL A 104 12.20 14.89 -5.94
CA VAL A 104 11.51 15.82 -6.85
C VAL A 104 11.65 17.26 -6.35
N ALA A 105 11.46 17.48 -5.04
CA ALA A 105 11.59 18.81 -4.46
C ALA A 105 13.01 19.35 -4.56
N SER A 106 14.03 18.52 -4.34
CA SER A 106 15.44 18.89 -4.46
C SER A 106 15.82 19.23 -5.90
N ALA A 107 15.44 18.38 -6.86
CA ALA A 107 15.70 18.58 -8.29
C ALA A 107 15.04 19.87 -8.80
N LEU A 108 13.76 20.10 -8.47
CA LEU A 108 13.06 21.30 -8.89
C LEU A 108 13.62 22.57 -8.23
N ASN A 109 14.02 22.51 -6.94
CA ASN A 109 14.69 23.63 -6.28
C ASN A 109 16.07 23.94 -6.88
N ALA A 110 16.82 22.93 -7.32
CA ALA A 110 18.08 23.12 -8.04
C ALA A 110 17.86 23.84 -9.37
N GLU A 111 16.81 23.49 -10.11
CA GLU A 111 16.47 24.16 -11.36
C GLU A 111 15.91 25.58 -11.14
N ILE A 112 15.13 25.83 -10.08
CA ILE A 112 14.68 27.18 -9.70
C ILE A 112 15.88 28.09 -9.40
N ARG A 113 16.94 27.59 -8.76
CA ARG A 113 18.17 28.37 -8.51
C ARG A 113 18.88 28.78 -9.80
N ARG A 114 18.71 28.03 -10.88
CA ARG A 114 19.30 28.27 -12.21
C ARG A 114 18.31 28.92 -13.19
N LEU A 115 17.18 29.43 -12.69
CA LEU A 115 16.14 30.01 -13.52
C LEU A 115 16.62 31.23 -14.32
N SER A 116 17.59 31.99 -13.78
CA SER A 116 18.23 33.11 -14.48
C SER A 116 18.89 32.66 -15.78
N GLU A 117 19.68 31.57 -15.76
CA GLU A 117 20.33 31.01 -16.94
C GLU A 117 19.29 30.59 -18.00
N LEU A 118 18.17 30.03 -17.54
CA LEU A 118 17.10 29.58 -18.42
C LEU A 118 16.37 30.76 -19.08
N VAL A 119 16.06 31.80 -18.31
CA VAL A 119 15.42 33.02 -18.81
C VAL A 119 16.34 33.79 -19.76
N ASP A 120 17.65 33.77 -19.53
CA ASP A 120 18.63 34.40 -20.40
C ASP A 120 18.80 33.64 -21.73
N SER A 121 18.59 32.32 -21.75
CA SER A 121 18.62 31.50 -22.97
C SER A 121 17.48 31.80 -23.96
N TYR A 122 16.46 32.56 -23.54
CA TYR A 122 15.36 32.98 -24.40
C TYR A 122 15.79 34.11 -25.35
N SER A 123 15.82 33.80 -26.64
CA SER A 123 16.46 34.60 -27.70
C SER A 123 15.51 35.51 -28.51
N ARG A 124 14.22 35.61 -28.16
CA ARG A 124 13.28 36.47 -28.89
C ARG A 124 13.50 37.97 -28.60
N PRO A 125 13.37 38.86 -29.60
CA PRO A 125 13.59 40.30 -29.43
C PRO A 125 12.55 40.94 -28.51
N PHE A 126 13.00 41.80 -27.59
CA PHE A 126 12.13 42.58 -26.72
C PHE A 126 11.55 43.79 -27.46
N HIS A 127 10.21 43.90 -27.49
CA HIS A 127 9.50 45.03 -28.09
C HIS A 127 8.83 45.90 -27.01
N PRO A 128 8.91 47.23 -27.11
CA PRO A 128 8.32 48.15 -26.13
C PRO A 128 6.79 48.33 -26.27
N ASP A 129 6.16 47.77 -27.30
CA ASP A 129 4.71 47.88 -27.55
C ASP A 129 3.91 47.05 -26.53
N PRO A 130 2.92 47.63 -25.81
CA PRO A 130 2.09 46.92 -24.85
C PRO A 130 1.48 45.61 -25.35
N ALA A 131 1.01 45.55 -26.61
CA ALA A 131 0.41 44.33 -27.17
C ALA A 131 1.46 43.22 -27.35
N LEU A 132 2.66 43.56 -27.82
CA LEU A 132 3.77 42.63 -28.02
C LEU A 132 4.39 42.16 -26.70
N ILE A 133 4.35 42.98 -25.64
CA ILE A 133 4.82 42.61 -24.30
C ILE A 133 3.98 41.46 -23.71
N HIS A 134 2.66 41.46 -23.93
CA HIS A 134 1.80 40.36 -23.46
C HIS A 134 2.12 39.03 -24.16
N VAL A 135 2.38 39.08 -25.47
CA VAL A 135 2.83 37.90 -26.24
C VAL A 135 4.18 37.42 -25.74
N TYR A 136 5.14 38.33 -25.57
CA TYR A 136 6.48 38.02 -25.04
C TYR A 136 6.41 37.33 -23.67
N LYS A 137 5.60 37.86 -22.73
CA LYS A 137 5.36 37.25 -21.40
C LYS A 137 4.82 35.82 -21.51
N ARG A 138 3.82 35.61 -22.36
CA ARG A 138 3.18 34.29 -22.55
C ARG A 138 4.17 33.28 -23.12
N GLU A 139 4.94 33.68 -24.12
CA GLU A 139 5.90 32.82 -24.79
C GLU A 139 7.10 32.51 -23.91
N LEU A 140 7.62 33.49 -23.15
CA LEU A 140 8.66 33.27 -22.16
C LEU A 140 8.19 32.29 -21.08
N ASN A 141 6.97 32.48 -20.56
CA ASN A 141 6.41 31.56 -19.56
C ASN A 141 6.25 30.14 -20.12
N THR A 142 5.77 30.00 -21.35
CA THR A 142 5.65 28.69 -22.02
C THR A 142 7.01 28.04 -22.26
N HIS A 143 8.04 28.82 -22.59
CA HIS A 143 9.41 28.34 -22.76
C HIS A 143 10.00 27.86 -21.44
N VAL A 144 9.87 28.64 -20.36
CA VAL A 144 10.33 28.30 -19.02
C VAL A 144 9.62 27.05 -18.49
N GLU A 145 8.30 26.96 -18.63
CA GLU A 145 7.52 25.76 -18.25
C GLU A 145 8.05 24.49 -18.93
N ARG A 146 8.26 24.55 -20.26
CA ARG A 146 8.71 23.41 -21.05
C ARG A 146 10.12 22.97 -20.66
N GLU A 147 11.06 23.91 -20.60
CA GLU A 147 12.46 23.57 -20.30
C GLU A 147 12.63 23.14 -18.85
N LEU A 148 11.93 23.76 -17.90
CA LEU A 148 11.94 23.35 -16.50
C LEU A 148 11.39 21.92 -16.35
N GLY A 149 10.29 21.59 -17.04
CA GLY A 149 9.72 20.24 -17.03
C GLY A 149 10.65 19.19 -17.64
N ARG A 150 11.30 19.53 -18.76
CA ARG A 150 12.29 18.65 -19.41
C ARG A 150 13.49 18.40 -18.49
N LYS A 151 14.11 19.45 -17.96
CA LYS A 151 15.26 19.33 -17.06
C LYS A 151 14.91 18.60 -15.76
N LEU A 152 13.74 18.86 -15.19
CA LEU A 152 13.25 18.12 -14.02
C LEU A 152 13.16 16.62 -14.32
N THR A 153 12.53 16.26 -15.44
CA THR A 153 12.39 14.86 -15.86
C THR A 153 13.76 14.21 -16.05
N GLU A 154 14.69 14.88 -16.74
CA GLU A 154 16.07 14.39 -16.94
C GLU A 154 16.83 14.24 -15.60
N ALA A 155 16.61 15.14 -14.64
CA ALA A 155 17.34 15.15 -13.38
C ALA A 155 16.87 14.08 -12.38
N CYS A 156 15.57 13.77 -12.32
CA CYS A 156 15.05 12.87 -11.27
C CYS A 156 14.30 11.62 -11.76
N SER A 157 13.98 11.49 -13.05
CA SER A 157 13.21 10.34 -13.56
C SER A 157 13.91 9.00 -13.28
N SER A 158 15.20 8.88 -13.62
CA SER A 158 15.97 7.65 -13.40
C SER A 158 16.04 7.27 -11.93
N ASP A 159 16.20 8.24 -11.05
CA ASP A 159 16.35 7.93 -9.63
C ASP A 159 15.03 7.49 -9.00
N ILE A 160 13.92 8.10 -9.40
CA ILE A 160 12.58 7.72 -8.94
C ILE A 160 12.23 6.32 -9.46
N LEU A 161 12.54 6.03 -10.73
CA LEU A 161 12.40 4.68 -11.30
C LEU A 161 13.19 3.65 -10.48
N ASN A 162 14.46 3.95 -10.20
CA ASN A 162 15.32 3.06 -9.41
C ASN A 162 14.79 2.87 -7.98
N GLU A 163 14.28 3.91 -7.34
CA GLU A 163 13.75 3.84 -5.98
C GLU A 163 12.44 3.03 -5.90
N VAL A 164 11.53 3.21 -6.87
CA VAL A 164 10.30 2.42 -6.99
C VAL A 164 10.64 0.96 -7.27
N ALA A 165 11.46 0.67 -8.28
CA ALA A 165 11.87 -0.69 -8.64
C ALA A 165 12.59 -1.39 -7.47
N ARG A 166 13.46 -0.68 -6.75
CA ARG A 166 14.12 -1.21 -5.54
C ARG A 166 13.10 -1.55 -4.45
N CYS A 167 12.10 -0.70 -4.24
CA CYS A 167 11.05 -0.97 -3.27
C CYS A 167 10.23 -2.21 -3.66
N GLU A 168 9.84 -2.34 -4.93
CA GLU A 168 9.13 -3.51 -5.46
C GLU A 168 9.93 -4.81 -5.28
N GLN A 169 11.21 -4.80 -5.64
CA GLN A 169 12.11 -5.94 -5.46
C GLN A 169 12.24 -6.35 -3.99
N LEU A 170 12.35 -5.39 -3.08
CA LEU A 170 12.39 -5.71 -1.65
C LEU A 170 11.05 -6.25 -1.13
N MET A 171 9.92 -5.71 -1.58
CA MET A 171 8.60 -6.24 -1.24
C MET A 171 8.47 -7.69 -1.73
N MET A 172 8.86 -7.96 -2.97
CA MET A 172 8.84 -9.29 -3.57
C MET A 172 9.70 -10.28 -2.78
N ASN A 173 10.95 -9.93 -2.48
CA ASN A 173 11.87 -10.78 -1.71
C ASN A 173 11.33 -11.08 -0.30
N LYS A 174 10.71 -10.08 0.36
CA LYS A 174 10.08 -10.27 1.67
C LYS A 174 8.88 -11.21 1.62
N HIS A 175 8.01 -11.09 0.60
CA HIS A 175 6.86 -11.98 0.46
C HIS A 175 7.28 -13.40 0.05
N ALA A 176 8.24 -13.54 -0.87
CA ALA A 176 8.79 -14.83 -1.28
C ALA A 176 9.44 -15.58 -0.11
N ALA A 177 10.02 -14.86 0.86
CA ALA A 177 10.58 -15.48 2.05
C ALA A 177 9.52 -16.15 2.94
N ILE A 178 8.26 -15.67 2.95
CA ILE A 178 7.19 -16.22 3.80
C ILE A 178 6.82 -17.64 3.39
N VAL A 179 6.82 -17.91 2.10
CA VAL A 179 6.29 -19.16 1.54
C VAL A 179 7.38 -20.22 1.47
N SER A 180 7.05 -21.45 1.84
CA SER A 180 7.96 -22.61 1.76
C SER A 180 7.95 -23.31 0.40
N GLU A 181 6.89 -23.10 -0.40
CA GLU A 181 6.64 -23.79 -1.67
C GLU A 181 7.26 -23.08 -2.88
N GLU A 182 8.03 -23.81 -3.69
CA GLU A 182 8.80 -23.20 -4.78
C GLU A 182 7.93 -22.77 -5.97
N ALA A 183 6.77 -23.42 -6.17
CA ALA A 183 5.80 -22.99 -7.17
C ALA A 183 5.23 -21.60 -6.84
N CYS A 184 4.85 -21.37 -5.59
CA CYS A 184 4.36 -20.06 -5.14
C CYS A 184 5.47 -19.00 -5.17
N LYS A 185 6.70 -19.34 -4.75
CA LYS A 185 7.85 -18.42 -4.90
C LYS A 185 8.06 -18.01 -6.36
N ASN A 186 8.03 -18.96 -7.29
CA ASN A 186 8.17 -18.66 -8.72
C ASN A 186 7.05 -17.75 -9.25
N ARG A 187 5.80 -17.95 -8.80
CA ARG A 187 4.69 -17.05 -9.12
C ARG A 187 4.93 -15.64 -8.57
N ILE A 188 5.36 -15.52 -7.32
CA ILE A 188 5.71 -14.24 -6.68
C ILE A 188 6.80 -13.50 -7.49
N LEU A 189 7.84 -14.21 -7.94
CA LEU A 189 8.93 -13.63 -8.72
C LEU A 189 8.49 -13.14 -10.11
N GLN A 190 7.40 -13.68 -10.66
CA GLN A 190 6.86 -13.29 -11.96
C GLN A 190 5.83 -12.15 -11.88
N LEU A 191 5.35 -11.80 -10.68
CA LEU A 191 4.30 -10.78 -10.50
C LEU A 191 4.81 -9.33 -10.58
N VAL A 192 6.11 -9.12 -10.43
CA VAL A 192 6.74 -7.79 -10.42
C VAL A 192 7.48 -7.57 -11.74
N ASP A 193 6.93 -6.68 -12.57
CA ASP A 193 7.60 -6.17 -13.77
C ASP A 193 8.23 -4.81 -13.46
N PRO A 194 9.58 -4.72 -13.35
CA PRO A 194 10.26 -3.47 -13.02
C PRO A 194 10.17 -2.39 -14.12
N THR A 195 9.59 -2.71 -15.29
CA THR A 195 9.43 -1.76 -16.41
C THR A 195 8.03 -1.13 -16.51
N ALA A 196 7.09 -1.52 -15.66
CA ALA A 196 5.70 -1.05 -15.73
C ALA A 196 5.52 0.42 -15.30
N PHE A 197 6.39 0.93 -14.42
CA PHE A 197 6.29 2.29 -13.90
C PHE A 197 7.02 3.29 -14.80
N THR A 198 6.32 4.36 -15.21
CA THR A 198 6.93 5.53 -15.88
C THR A 198 6.48 6.81 -15.18
N PRO A 199 7.40 7.61 -14.61
CA PRO A 199 7.02 8.84 -13.92
C PRO A 199 6.64 9.91 -14.96
N GLU A 200 5.42 10.44 -14.86
CA GLU A 200 4.93 11.51 -15.74
C GLU A 200 4.87 12.84 -14.97
N PHE A 201 5.73 13.79 -15.36
CA PHE A 201 5.79 15.11 -14.74
C PHE A 201 5.01 16.13 -15.57
N HIS A 202 3.93 16.66 -15.00
CA HIS A 202 3.21 17.80 -15.57
C HIS A 202 3.39 19.05 -14.70
N LEU A 203 4.11 20.05 -15.23
CA LEU A 203 4.24 21.37 -14.61
C LEU A 203 3.21 22.31 -15.24
N ASP A 204 2.09 22.54 -14.55
CA ASP A 204 1.11 23.53 -14.98
C ASP A 204 1.38 24.89 -14.28
N CYS A 205 2.10 25.79 -14.96
CA CYS A 205 2.26 27.19 -14.48
C CYS A 205 1.22 28.14 -15.13
N ARG A 206 0.27 27.59 -15.91
CA ARG A 206 -0.61 28.31 -16.84
C ARG A 206 -1.74 29.08 -16.13
N SER A 207 -2.17 28.60 -14.95
CA SER A 207 -3.31 29.16 -14.20
C SER A 207 -2.94 30.37 -13.30
N ARG A 208 -1.68 30.56 -12.91
CA ARG A 208 -1.30 31.51 -11.84
C ARG A 208 -0.18 32.51 -12.15
N CYS A 209 0.47 32.44 -13.32
CA CYS A 209 1.43 33.45 -13.81
C CYS A 209 0.77 34.62 -14.59
N PHE A 210 -0.54 34.59 -14.81
CA PHE A 210 -1.25 35.55 -15.68
C PHE A 210 -1.30 36.99 -15.11
N LEU A 211 -1.11 37.15 -13.80
CA LEU A 211 -1.11 38.46 -13.12
C LEU A 211 0.31 38.99 -12.85
N PHE A 212 1.25 38.83 -13.79
CA PHE A 212 2.48 39.61 -13.74
C PHE A 212 2.22 41.02 -14.29
N TYR A 213 1.86 41.94 -13.38
CA TYR A 213 1.98 43.37 -13.64
C TYR A 213 3.47 43.71 -13.71
N PHE A 214 3.93 44.06 -14.91
CA PHE A 214 5.26 44.63 -15.07
C PHE A 214 5.15 46.08 -14.62
N GLN A 215 5.53 46.37 -13.37
CA GLN A 215 5.50 47.71 -12.85
C GLN A 215 6.79 48.42 -13.27
N TYR A 216 6.66 49.33 -14.23
CA TYR A 216 7.70 50.30 -14.56
C TYR A 216 7.83 51.26 -13.38
N HIS A 217 8.60 50.92 -12.34
CA HIS A 217 8.96 51.91 -11.34
C HIS A 217 10.27 52.57 -11.75
N TRP A 218 10.12 53.65 -12.51
CA TRP A 218 11.16 54.66 -12.55
C TRP A 218 11.30 55.19 -11.12
N THR A 219 12.44 54.95 -10.48
CA THR A 219 12.76 55.50 -9.15
C THR A 219 13.84 56.56 -9.34
N GLN A 220 13.48 57.67 -9.99
CA GLN A 220 14.15 58.93 -9.68
C GLN A 220 13.36 59.56 -8.53
N SER A 221 14.10 60.03 -7.53
CA SER A 221 13.59 60.79 -6.38
C SER A 221 12.75 61.99 -6.85
N ASP A 222 11.43 61.82 -7.00
CA ASP A 222 10.49 62.94 -7.00
C ASP A 222 10.41 63.47 -5.57
N GLY A 223 11.32 64.39 -5.25
CA GLY A 223 11.30 65.20 -4.04
C GLY A 223 10.18 66.26 -4.07
N ILE A 224 8.97 65.88 -4.48
CA ILE A 224 7.77 66.70 -4.28
C ILE A 224 6.64 65.78 -3.82
N PRO A 225 6.18 65.88 -2.55
CA PRO A 225 5.08 65.08 -2.05
C PRO A 225 3.78 65.39 -2.83
N SER A 226 3.03 64.33 -3.11
CA SER A 226 1.75 64.28 -3.85
C SER A 226 0.58 65.00 -3.17
N SER A 227 0.82 65.86 -2.16
CA SER A 227 -0.19 66.68 -1.51
C SER A 227 -0.52 67.98 -2.24
N LEU A 228 0.10 68.26 -3.40
CA LEU A 228 -0.08 69.53 -4.13
C LEU A 228 -0.75 69.40 -5.52
N VAL A 229 -1.18 68.20 -5.94
CA VAL A 229 -1.78 67.98 -7.27
C VAL A 229 -3.31 67.81 -7.24
N ASN A 230 -3.94 67.80 -6.06
CA ASN A 230 -5.40 67.79 -5.92
C ASN A 230 -5.95 69.13 -5.44
N SER A 231 -5.91 70.14 -6.32
CA SER A 231 -6.90 71.22 -6.30
C SER A 231 -6.95 71.90 -7.66
N SER A 232 -7.74 71.33 -8.56
CA SER A 232 -8.31 72.05 -9.69
C SER A 232 -9.27 73.13 -9.18
N ILE A 233 -8.96 74.41 -9.43
CA ILE A 233 -9.88 75.47 -9.90
C ILE A 233 -9.00 76.58 -10.50
N LEU A 234 -9.02 76.72 -11.82
CA LEU A 234 -8.71 77.98 -12.52
C LEU A 234 -9.97 78.88 -12.37
N PRO A 235 -9.87 80.24 -12.30
CA PRO A 235 -9.27 80.96 -13.42
C PRO A 235 -8.59 82.32 -13.12
N ARG A 236 -7.66 82.64 -14.04
CA ARG A 236 -7.44 83.95 -14.68
C ARG A 236 -6.76 85.08 -13.87
N SER A 237 -5.52 85.33 -14.31
CA SER A 237 -4.79 86.60 -14.32
C SER A 237 -4.60 87.37 -13.01
N SER A 238 -3.39 87.32 -12.47
CA SER A 238 -2.40 88.41 -12.51
C SER A 238 -1.30 88.10 -11.49
N LEU A 239 -0.04 88.33 -11.89
CA LEU A 239 1.11 88.20 -11.01
C LEU A 239 0.91 89.08 -9.78
N THR A 240 0.66 88.49 -8.61
CA THR A 240 1.03 89.10 -7.33
C THR A 240 1.48 88.02 -6.35
N VAL A 241 2.47 88.41 -5.56
CA VAL A 241 3.37 87.56 -4.80
C VAL A 241 2.73 87.28 -3.44
N ASP A 242 1.88 86.25 -3.34
CA ASP A 242 1.22 85.90 -2.06
C ASP A 242 1.41 84.42 -1.69
N LEU A 243 2.65 84.00 -1.46
CA LEU A 243 2.94 82.71 -0.83
C LEU A 243 4.11 82.80 0.16
N PHE A 244 4.07 83.69 1.17
CA PHE A 244 4.89 83.53 2.40
C PHE A 244 4.37 84.37 3.60
N PRO A 245 3.29 83.99 4.32
CA PRO A 245 2.98 84.59 5.61
C PRO A 245 3.29 83.61 6.75
N SER A 246 4.58 83.40 7.08
CA SER A 246 5.00 82.83 8.39
C SER A 246 6.52 82.78 8.65
N LEU A 247 7.34 83.58 7.96
CA LEU A 247 8.80 83.67 8.25
C LEU A 247 9.22 85.09 8.63
N MET A 248 8.53 85.66 9.63
CA MET A 248 9.06 86.80 10.39
C MET A 248 9.99 86.27 11.49
N SER A 249 11.19 85.83 11.09
CA SER A 249 12.33 85.73 11.99
C SER A 249 13.47 86.57 11.40
N ARG A 250 14.18 87.31 12.24
CA ARG A 250 15.28 88.21 11.84
C ARG A 250 16.45 87.49 11.14
N SER A 251 16.48 86.16 11.10
CA SER A 251 17.48 85.37 10.35
C SER A 251 17.04 84.96 8.93
N ALA A 252 15.74 85.09 8.59
CA ALA A 252 15.22 84.81 7.24
C ALA A 252 15.51 85.97 6.26
N VAL A 253 15.61 87.20 6.76
CA VAL A 253 15.90 88.38 5.95
C VAL A 253 17.33 88.34 5.39
N SER A 254 18.30 87.83 6.17
CA SER A 254 19.68 87.65 5.69
C SER A 254 19.81 86.58 4.60
N THR A 255 19.06 85.48 4.70
CA THR A 255 19.11 84.42 3.68
C THR A 255 18.42 84.83 2.38
N VAL A 256 17.29 85.55 2.42
CA VAL A 256 16.63 86.05 1.20
C VAL A 256 17.47 87.11 0.49
N ILE A 257 18.16 87.98 1.23
CA ILE A 257 19.06 88.98 0.64
C ILE A 257 20.31 88.31 0.06
N VAL A 258 20.92 87.34 0.76
CA VAL A 258 22.07 86.59 0.24
C VAL A 258 21.67 85.74 -0.97
N PHE A 259 20.49 85.12 -0.97
CA PHE A 259 19.98 84.36 -2.10
C PHE A 259 19.66 85.29 -3.29
N GLY A 260 19.12 86.49 -3.06
CA GLY A 260 18.87 87.51 -4.09
C GLY A 260 20.13 88.15 -4.67
N ILE A 261 21.15 88.41 -3.84
CA ILE A 261 22.45 88.92 -4.29
C ILE A 261 23.25 87.83 -5.01
N MET A 262 23.20 86.58 -4.53
CA MET A 262 23.76 85.43 -5.25
C MET A 262 23.05 85.21 -6.59
N PHE A 263 21.74 85.34 -6.67
CA PHE A 263 21.00 85.22 -7.94
C PHE A 263 21.39 86.31 -8.95
N LYS A 264 21.74 87.51 -8.47
CA LYS A 264 22.17 88.64 -9.30
C LYS A 264 23.68 88.61 -9.64
N ALA A 265 24.52 88.06 -8.78
CA ALA A 265 25.97 87.99 -8.96
C ALA A 265 26.43 86.73 -9.72
N VAL A 266 25.74 85.61 -9.50
CA VAL A 266 26.05 84.32 -10.12
C VAL A 266 25.30 84.14 -11.44
N GLY A 267 24.23 84.92 -11.65
CA GLY A 267 23.55 85.08 -12.91
C GLY A 267 22.84 83.81 -13.40
N TRP A 268 22.03 83.99 -14.44
CA TRP A 268 21.41 82.90 -15.20
C TRP A 268 22.38 81.79 -15.63
N ARG A 269 23.69 82.04 -15.59
CA ARG A 269 24.77 81.11 -15.94
C ARG A 269 24.81 79.88 -15.05
N VAL A 270 24.69 80.00 -13.72
CA VAL A 270 24.69 78.80 -12.85
C VAL A 270 23.38 78.04 -12.91
N LEU A 271 22.25 78.74 -13.09
CA LEU A 271 20.98 78.08 -13.35
C LEU A 271 21.02 77.32 -14.69
N ALA A 272 21.61 77.92 -15.73
CA ALA A 272 21.80 77.27 -17.03
C ALA A 272 22.77 76.08 -16.96
N VAL A 273 23.85 76.18 -16.17
CA VAL A 273 24.78 75.06 -15.93
C VAL A 273 24.10 73.95 -15.13
N ALA A 274 23.34 74.26 -14.08
CA ALA A 274 22.60 73.28 -13.30
C ALA A 274 21.49 72.60 -14.12
N CYS A 275 20.71 73.36 -14.88
CA CYS A 275 19.74 72.82 -15.84
C CYS A 275 20.41 72.03 -16.97
N GLY A 276 21.60 72.43 -17.41
CA GLY A 276 22.40 71.72 -18.40
C GLY A 276 22.95 70.39 -17.86
N ILE A 277 23.43 70.36 -16.62
CA ILE A 277 23.87 69.13 -15.93
C ILE A 277 22.68 68.20 -15.69
N TYR A 278 21.57 68.73 -15.19
CA TYR A 278 20.34 67.97 -14.96
C TYR A 278 19.75 67.43 -16.27
N GLY A 279 19.63 68.28 -17.29
CA GLY A 279 19.17 67.90 -18.63
C GLY A 279 20.12 66.93 -19.32
N GLY A 280 21.43 67.09 -19.12
CA GLY A 280 22.46 66.18 -19.62
C GLY A 280 22.40 64.81 -18.96
N LEU A 281 22.22 64.74 -17.64
CA LEU A 281 21.97 63.50 -16.90
C LEU A 281 20.66 62.84 -17.35
N TYR A 282 19.60 63.62 -17.54
CA TYR A 282 18.31 63.12 -18.02
C TYR A 282 18.38 62.59 -19.46
N LEU A 283 19.07 63.29 -20.38
CA LEU A 283 19.30 62.80 -21.74
C LEU A 283 20.22 61.59 -21.75
N TYR A 284 21.28 61.59 -20.94
CA TYR A 284 22.17 60.45 -20.78
C TYR A 284 21.39 59.23 -20.29
N GLU A 285 20.52 59.39 -19.30
CA GLU A 285 19.69 58.31 -18.77
C GLU A 285 18.63 57.86 -19.80
N ARG A 286 17.98 58.79 -20.50
CA ARG A 286 16.99 58.47 -21.55
C ARG A 286 17.60 57.79 -22.78
N LEU A 287 18.84 58.12 -23.13
CA LEU A 287 19.59 57.49 -24.23
C LEU A 287 20.24 56.17 -23.79
N SER A 288 20.70 56.07 -22.54
CA SER A 288 21.30 54.85 -21.98
C SER A 288 20.26 53.76 -21.70
N TRP A 289 18.99 54.13 -21.56
CA TRP A 289 17.86 53.23 -21.35
C TRP A 289 17.37 52.56 -22.64
N THR A 290 18.26 51.77 -23.24
CA THR A 290 18.03 50.99 -24.46
C THR A 290 17.09 49.80 -24.24
N ASN A 291 16.49 49.25 -25.31
CA ASN A 291 15.61 48.06 -25.22
C ASN A 291 16.29 46.87 -24.53
N LYS A 292 17.63 46.77 -24.61
CA LYS A 292 18.43 45.73 -23.94
C LYS A 292 18.48 45.89 -22.41
N ALA A 293 18.56 47.13 -21.91
CA ALA A 293 18.51 47.40 -20.47
C ALA A 293 17.11 47.14 -19.90
N LYS A 294 16.06 47.49 -20.65
CA LYS A 294 14.66 47.18 -20.32
C LYS A 294 14.41 45.68 -20.24
N GLU A 295 14.93 44.92 -21.20
CA GLU A 295 14.86 43.46 -21.22
C GLU A 295 15.56 42.84 -20.01
N ALA A 296 16.78 43.29 -19.68
CA ALA A 296 17.53 42.78 -18.53
C ALA A 296 16.82 43.06 -17.20
N ALA A 297 16.24 44.25 -17.03
CA ALA A 297 15.44 44.57 -15.84
C ALA A 297 14.15 43.73 -15.77
N PHE A 298 13.47 43.54 -16.90
CA PHE A 298 12.29 42.67 -17.00
C PHE A 298 12.62 41.22 -16.64
N LYS A 299 13.69 40.67 -17.20
CA LYS A 299 14.13 39.29 -16.94
C LYS A 299 14.44 39.08 -15.47
N ARG A 300 15.13 40.01 -14.80
CA ARG A 300 15.38 39.95 -13.35
C ARG A 300 14.10 39.92 -12.52
N GLN A 301 13.18 40.86 -12.77
CA GLN A 301 11.89 40.90 -12.07
C GLN A 301 11.05 39.65 -12.33
N TYR A 302 11.10 39.13 -13.56
CA TYR A 302 10.42 37.89 -13.92
C TYR A 302 11.04 36.68 -13.19
N VAL A 303 12.36 36.57 -13.10
CA VAL A 303 13.04 35.50 -12.36
C VAL A 303 12.66 35.52 -10.88
N ASP A 304 12.62 36.67 -10.22
CA ASP A 304 12.21 36.77 -8.81
C ASP A 304 10.74 36.36 -8.61
N PHE A 305 9.85 36.86 -9.47
CA PHE A 305 8.42 36.52 -9.43
C PHE A 305 8.19 35.02 -9.71
N ALA A 306 8.80 34.50 -10.77
CA ALA A 306 8.66 33.11 -11.18
C ALA A 306 9.28 32.17 -10.14
N SER A 307 10.43 32.51 -9.54
CA SER A 307 11.04 31.72 -8.46
C SER A 307 10.11 31.58 -7.26
N HIS A 308 9.46 32.66 -6.83
CA HIS A 308 8.48 32.59 -5.74
C HIS A 308 7.29 31.70 -6.11
N LYS A 309 6.74 31.83 -7.32
CA LYS A 309 5.58 31.03 -7.74
C LYS A 309 5.93 29.56 -7.92
N LEU A 310 7.08 29.25 -8.51
CA LEU A 310 7.57 27.90 -8.71
C LEU A 310 7.78 27.16 -7.39
N ARG A 311 8.24 27.84 -6.32
CA ARG A 311 8.34 27.24 -4.98
C ARG A 311 7.00 26.71 -4.45
N LEU A 312 5.87 27.34 -4.79
CA LEU A 312 4.54 26.81 -4.42
C LEU A 312 4.12 25.61 -5.26
N ILE A 313 4.63 25.51 -6.49
CA ILE A 313 4.37 24.38 -7.38
C ILE A 313 5.23 23.18 -6.97
N VAL A 314 6.41 23.40 -6.38
CA VAL A 314 7.29 22.34 -5.88
C VAL A 314 6.54 21.36 -4.98
N ASP A 315 5.85 21.87 -3.96
CA ASP A 315 5.13 21.02 -3.00
C ASP A 315 4.00 20.21 -3.68
N LEU A 316 3.35 20.80 -4.69
CA LEU A 316 2.30 20.12 -5.45
C LEU A 316 2.88 19.03 -6.36
N THR A 317 3.97 19.33 -7.07
CA THR A 317 4.63 18.39 -7.99
C THR A 317 5.29 17.24 -7.23
N SER A 318 5.95 17.51 -6.11
CA SER A 318 6.53 16.48 -5.24
C SER A 318 5.44 15.58 -4.64
N THR A 319 4.34 16.16 -4.16
CA THR A 319 3.18 15.42 -3.65
C THR A 319 2.53 14.57 -4.74
N ASN A 320 2.38 15.10 -5.96
CA ASN A 320 1.81 14.36 -7.09
C ASN A 320 2.70 13.19 -7.51
N ALA A 321 4.02 13.39 -7.60
CA ALA A 321 4.96 12.32 -7.90
C ALA A 321 4.92 11.22 -6.82
N ARG A 322 4.88 11.63 -5.54
CA ARG A 322 4.65 10.71 -4.41
C ARG A 322 3.35 9.93 -4.58
N HIS A 323 2.25 10.57 -5.00
CA HIS A 323 0.99 9.87 -5.23
C HIS A 323 1.06 8.88 -6.40
N GLN A 324 1.78 9.19 -7.48
CA GLN A 324 2.03 8.26 -8.58
C GLN A 324 2.78 7.01 -8.10
N ALA A 325 3.92 7.21 -7.43
CA ALA A 325 4.71 6.11 -6.85
C ALA A 325 3.90 5.30 -5.82
N LYS A 326 3.09 5.98 -5.00
CA LYS A 326 2.22 5.34 -4.00
C LYS A 326 1.22 4.37 -4.63
N ARG A 327 0.60 4.76 -5.74
CA ARG A 327 -0.39 3.91 -6.43
C ARG A 327 0.26 2.64 -6.98
N GLU A 328 1.40 2.79 -7.62
CA GLU A 328 2.12 1.65 -8.21
C GLU A 328 2.59 0.67 -7.12
N LEU A 329 3.26 1.20 -6.09
CA LEU A 329 3.79 0.38 -5.02
C LEU A 329 2.70 -0.33 -4.20
N HIS A 330 1.55 0.31 -3.96
CA HIS A 330 0.41 -0.36 -3.32
C HIS A 330 -0.22 -1.43 -4.22
N LEU A 331 -0.27 -1.21 -5.54
CA LEU A 331 -0.75 -2.22 -6.47
C LEU A 331 0.16 -3.46 -6.45
N ALA A 332 1.48 -3.25 -6.50
CA ALA A 332 2.47 -4.31 -6.36
C ALA A 332 2.32 -5.04 -5.01
N HIS A 333 2.23 -4.30 -3.90
CA HIS A 333 2.03 -4.89 -2.58
C HIS A 333 0.75 -5.74 -2.51
N LYS A 334 -0.36 -5.25 -3.05
CA LYS A 334 -1.62 -5.99 -3.08
C LYS A 334 -1.50 -7.31 -3.85
N LYS A 335 -0.90 -7.29 -5.04
CA LYS A 335 -0.66 -8.50 -5.85
C LYS A 335 0.17 -9.53 -5.07
N LEU A 336 1.23 -9.07 -4.41
CA LEU A 336 2.11 -9.93 -3.61
C LEU A 336 1.41 -10.49 -2.35
N SER A 337 0.64 -9.68 -1.63
CA SER A 337 -0.11 -10.12 -0.44
C SER A 337 -1.17 -11.16 -0.81
N THR A 338 -1.95 -10.91 -1.87
CA THR A 338 -2.97 -11.86 -2.34
C THR A 338 -2.37 -13.20 -2.75
N GLU A 339 -1.17 -13.22 -3.32
CA GLU A 339 -0.50 -14.48 -3.66
C GLU A 339 -0.12 -15.30 -2.42
N VAL A 340 0.37 -14.64 -1.35
CA VAL A 340 0.67 -15.30 -0.07
C VAL A 340 -0.62 -15.72 0.66
N GLU A 341 -1.68 -14.92 0.57
CA GLU A 341 -3.01 -15.25 1.10
C GLU A 341 -3.57 -16.51 0.43
N ASN A 342 -3.48 -16.62 -0.90
CA ASN A 342 -3.90 -17.83 -1.63
C ASN A 342 -3.15 -19.09 -1.17
N PHE A 343 -1.85 -18.96 -0.88
CA PHE A 343 -1.07 -20.05 -0.28
C PHE A 343 -1.57 -20.41 1.13
N SER A 344 -1.84 -19.40 1.97
CA SER A 344 -2.47 -19.62 3.28
C SER A 344 -3.84 -20.29 3.16
N ASP A 345 -4.66 -19.95 2.17
CA ASP A 345 -5.98 -20.55 1.96
C ASP A 345 -5.86 -22.02 1.54
N THR A 346 -4.82 -22.36 0.78
CA THR A 346 -4.52 -23.76 0.43
C THR A 346 -4.22 -24.59 1.69
N LEU A 347 -3.43 -24.05 2.63
CA LEU A 347 -3.17 -24.69 3.92
C LEU A 347 -4.44 -24.81 4.79
N VAL A 348 -5.35 -23.82 4.73
CA VAL A 348 -6.65 -23.90 5.43
C VAL A 348 -7.48 -25.06 4.90
N GLU A 349 -7.53 -25.25 3.58
CA GLU A 349 -8.28 -26.37 3.00
C GLU A 349 -7.63 -27.72 3.33
N GLU A 350 -6.29 -27.80 3.39
CA GLU A 350 -5.58 -29.01 3.85
C GLU A 350 -5.97 -29.37 5.29
N VAL A 351 -5.94 -28.39 6.22
CA VAL A 351 -6.34 -28.60 7.62
C VAL A 351 -7.79 -29.09 7.71
N LYS A 352 -8.68 -28.49 6.91
CA LYS A 352 -10.10 -28.85 6.86
C LYS A 352 -10.33 -30.25 6.29
N GLN A 353 -9.56 -30.64 5.27
CA GLN A 353 -9.59 -32.00 4.73
C GLN A 353 -9.14 -33.02 5.79
N LEU A 354 -8.03 -32.74 6.48
CA LEU A 354 -7.55 -33.58 7.58
C LEU A 354 -8.57 -33.70 8.71
N ASP A 355 -9.28 -32.62 9.05
CA ASP A 355 -10.40 -32.65 10.00
C ASP A 355 -11.53 -33.57 9.54
N SER A 356 -11.88 -33.54 8.24
CA SER A 356 -12.89 -34.44 7.67
C SER A 356 -12.46 -35.91 7.76
N ASP A 357 -11.20 -36.20 7.42
CA ASP A 357 -10.63 -37.54 7.46
C ASP A 357 -10.56 -38.09 8.89
N ILE A 358 -10.17 -37.27 9.87
CA ILE A 358 -10.18 -37.63 11.29
C ILE A 358 -11.59 -38.01 11.74
N ASN A 359 -12.61 -37.21 11.39
CA ASN A 359 -14.00 -37.51 11.74
C ASN A 359 -14.48 -38.83 11.12
N ARG A 360 -14.11 -39.08 9.86
CA ARG A 360 -14.43 -40.34 9.17
C ARG A 360 -13.74 -41.53 9.81
N LEU A 361 -12.46 -41.41 10.16
CA LEU A 361 -11.71 -42.46 10.85
C LEU A 361 -12.26 -42.73 12.24
N ASP A 362 -12.69 -41.70 12.98
CA ASP A 362 -13.29 -41.85 14.31
C ASP A 362 -14.65 -42.59 14.26
N PHE A 363 -15.45 -42.30 13.23
CA PHE A 363 -16.69 -43.06 12.96
C PHE A 363 -16.40 -44.54 12.69
N ILE A 364 -15.46 -44.85 11.79
CA ILE A 364 -15.10 -46.24 11.47
C ILE A 364 -14.52 -46.94 12.69
N THR A 365 -13.65 -46.28 13.46
CA THR A 365 -13.07 -46.80 14.71
C THR A 365 -14.17 -47.20 15.69
N THR A 366 -15.19 -46.34 15.84
CA THR A 366 -16.32 -46.57 16.75
C THR A 366 -17.18 -47.75 16.31
N GLU A 367 -17.51 -47.84 15.02
CA GLU A 367 -18.31 -48.94 14.48
C GLU A 367 -17.57 -50.28 14.50
N ALA A 368 -16.28 -50.29 14.15
CA ALA A 368 -15.42 -51.47 14.26
C ALA A 368 -15.35 -51.97 15.71
N ARG A 369 -15.19 -51.06 16.68
CA ARG A 369 -15.21 -51.40 18.11
C ARG A 369 -16.54 -52.01 18.55
N LYS A 370 -17.68 -51.42 18.15
CA LYS A 370 -19.02 -51.94 18.46
C LYS A 370 -19.21 -53.34 17.88
N LEU A 371 -18.84 -53.55 16.62
CA LEU A 371 -19.03 -54.82 15.94
C LEU A 371 -18.08 -55.90 16.49
N LYS A 372 -16.83 -55.54 16.83
CA LYS A 372 -15.89 -56.41 17.55
C LYS A 372 -16.47 -56.89 18.89
N ASN A 373 -17.02 -55.96 19.68
CA ASN A 373 -17.63 -56.30 20.97
C ASN A 373 -18.85 -57.21 20.82
N ARG A 374 -19.69 -56.97 19.81
CA ARG A 374 -20.85 -57.83 19.50
C ARG A 374 -20.41 -59.23 19.07
N ALA A 375 -19.40 -59.34 18.20
CA ALA A 375 -18.83 -60.61 17.79
C ALA A 375 -18.27 -61.37 19.00
N ASN A 376 -17.52 -60.69 19.88
CA ASN A 376 -16.98 -61.30 21.09
C ASN A 376 -18.08 -61.85 22.02
N ASN A 377 -19.16 -61.09 22.22
CA ASN A 377 -20.31 -61.55 23.00
C ASN A 377 -20.98 -62.79 22.35
N LEU A 378 -21.25 -62.75 21.05
CA LEU A 378 -21.83 -63.88 20.34
C LEU A 378 -20.94 -65.13 20.40
N GLY A 379 -19.62 -64.95 20.32
CA GLY A 379 -18.65 -66.04 20.47
C GLY A 379 -18.73 -66.68 21.86
N ASN A 380 -18.86 -65.88 22.91
CA ASN A 380 -19.06 -66.38 24.27
C ASN A 380 -20.38 -67.16 24.43
N ILE A 381 -21.47 -66.67 23.81
CA ILE A 381 -22.77 -67.38 23.81
C ILE A 381 -22.65 -68.73 23.10
N LEU A 382 -22.00 -68.78 21.93
CA LEU A 382 -21.80 -70.02 21.17
C LEU A 382 -20.88 -71.00 21.91
N ASN A 383 -19.86 -70.52 22.61
CA ASN A 383 -19.02 -71.36 23.47
C ASN A 383 -19.82 -71.97 24.61
N LYS A 384 -20.61 -71.16 25.32
CA LYS A 384 -21.48 -71.64 26.40
C LYS A 384 -22.49 -72.66 25.89
N PHE A 385 -23.13 -72.40 24.74
CA PHE A 385 -24.05 -73.37 24.13
C PHE A 385 -23.35 -74.70 23.80
N HIS A 386 -22.15 -74.64 23.23
CA HIS A 386 -21.38 -75.83 22.88
C HIS A 386 -20.96 -76.63 24.12
N GLU A 387 -20.51 -75.96 25.18
CA GLU A 387 -20.15 -76.61 26.45
C GLU A 387 -21.36 -77.29 27.10
N THR A 388 -22.48 -76.56 27.23
CA THR A 388 -23.67 -77.05 27.93
C THR A 388 -24.46 -78.10 27.16
N PHE A 389 -24.55 -78.01 25.83
CA PHE A 389 -25.47 -78.86 25.06
C PHE A 389 -24.78 -79.85 24.11
N ILE A 390 -23.48 -79.68 23.83
CA ILE A 390 -22.74 -80.52 22.88
C ILE A 390 -21.65 -81.37 23.56
N LEU A 391 -20.85 -80.78 24.46
CA LEU A 391 -19.75 -81.47 25.15
C LEU A 391 -20.17 -82.15 26.45
N ASN A 392 -20.98 -81.48 27.28
CA ASN A 392 -21.39 -82.00 28.57
C ASN A 392 -22.88 -81.73 28.81
N PRO A 393 -23.78 -82.51 28.16
CA PRO A 393 -25.22 -82.29 28.28
C PRO A 393 -25.73 -82.49 29.73
N TRP A 394 -25.02 -83.30 30.54
CA TRP A 394 -25.40 -83.66 31.92
C TRP A 394 -24.19 -84.01 32.79
N ASP A 395 -23.37 -83.03 33.17
CA ASP A 395 -22.54 -83.18 34.38
C ASP A 395 -23.48 -82.99 35.58
N GLU A 396 -24.00 -84.10 36.10
CA GLU A 396 -24.77 -84.12 37.35
C GLU A 396 -23.81 -83.87 38.52
N SER A 397 -23.57 -82.59 38.83
CA SER A 397 -23.28 -82.17 40.19
C SER A 397 -24.39 -81.26 40.69
N ASN A 398 -25.55 -81.86 40.94
CA ASN A 398 -26.44 -81.56 42.07
C ASN A 398 -27.44 -82.69 42.27
#